data_AF-A0A931WV72-F1
#
_entry.id   AF-A0A931WV72-F1
#
_cell.length_a   1.000
_cell.length_b   1.000
_cell.length_c   1.000
_cell.angle_alpha   90.00
_cell.angle_beta   90.00
_cell.angle_gamma   90.00
#
_symmetry.space_group_name_H-M   'P 1'
#
loop_
_entity.id
_entity.type
_entity.pdbx_description
1 polymer ?
#
loop_
_entity_poly.entity_id
_entity_poly.type
_entity_poly.pdbx_seq_one_letter_code
_entity_poly.pdbx_strand_id
1 'polypeptide(L)'
;MFLIRLRSGRPGASIVALLLAVILMALQSFPARAQDEGQIVGRVISGTVGASVPASLEVALTITRGGSVLFDDRSELDSEGAFRFSGFPVGQGLLYTVSTVYGGVNYSAIVEGSSMKEPVTLFIYETTSSIEGIKILDNSLTLTGVDGGRREAGFLQWVILENGGDRTFVPDLSQAPTGLLRFSMPPGAAGLDIVSTLKEAAYLQVDRGFAIASPLPPGRHDLMFTYSAPYSGQGLEFTYSFAFATRVFRFLAPVGVGDVIVPQAVELPTLRIGQKEYRLFEGRDLGPGARVELSLADLPQPSLLALLRHGATNKKTATGALAAFMAGILALFLLSGWRGSKKVPPVEGRAALIEAVAHLDDLLEEGEMGRDEYLGRRAQLKRLLLQNALQEKQHHDDRGREKS
;
A
#
# COMPACT_ATOMS: atom_id res chain seq x y z
N MET A 1 38.95 91.10 -7.67
CA MET A 1 40.23 90.66 -8.28
C MET A 1 41.06 90.00 -7.18
N PHE A 2 41.02 88.66 -7.07
CA PHE A 2 42.10 87.82 -6.56
C PHE A 2 41.75 86.36 -6.92
N LEU A 3 42.47 85.82 -7.90
CA LEU A 3 42.39 84.44 -8.37
C LEU A 3 43.26 83.56 -7.47
N ILE A 4 42.70 82.48 -6.91
CA ILE A 4 43.48 81.42 -6.26
C ILE A 4 43.58 80.25 -7.24
N ARG A 5 44.80 79.99 -7.71
CA ARG A 5 45.19 78.81 -8.50
C ARG A 5 45.14 77.55 -7.63
N LEU A 6 44.34 76.56 -8.02
CA LEU A 6 44.40 75.20 -7.49
C LEU A 6 45.61 74.45 -8.05
N ARG A 7 46.42 73.89 -7.16
CA ARG A 7 47.60 73.08 -7.44
C ARG A 7 47.17 71.62 -7.65
N SER A 8 47.49 71.06 -8.81
CA SER A 8 47.15 69.69 -9.20
C SER A 8 47.87 68.63 -8.34
N GLY A 9 47.12 67.99 -7.43
CA GLY A 9 47.53 66.78 -6.71
C GLY A 9 47.37 65.53 -7.58
N ARG A 10 48.29 64.56 -7.41
CA ARG A 10 48.38 63.32 -8.20
C ARG A 10 47.06 62.50 -8.14
N PRO A 11 46.43 62.16 -9.28
CA PRO A 11 45.11 61.53 -9.32
C PRO A 11 45.04 60.08 -8.79
N GLY A 12 46.18 59.43 -8.53
CA GLY A 12 46.23 58.03 -8.09
C GLY A 12 45.88 57.80 -6.62
N ALA A 13 46.21 58.74 -5.73
CA ALA A 13 46.00 58.55 -4.29
C ALA A 13 44.51 58.68 -3.89
N SER A 14 43.76 59.53 -4.59
CA SER A 14 42.33 59.75 -4.31
C SER A 14 41.46 58.58 -4.78
N ILE A 15 41.85 57.90 -5.86
CA ILE A 15 41.11 56.74 -6.39
C ILE A 15 41.27 55.52 -5.47
N VAL A 16 42.48 55.29 -4.94
CA VAL A 16 42.74 54.19 -4.00
C VAL A 16 42.01 54.41 -2.68
N ALA A 17 42.00 55.64 -2.15
CA ALA A 17 41.24 55.97 -0.94
C ALA A 17 39.72 55.79 -1.13
N LEU A 18 39.20 56.13 -2.31
CA LEU A 18 37.78 55.96 -2.64
C LEU A 18 37.41 54.47 -2.77
N LEU A 19 38.25 53.67 -3.43
CA LEU A 19 38.07 52.22 -3.54
C LEU A 19 38.13 51.54 -2.17
N LEU A 20 39.05 51.95 -1.29
CA LEU A 20 39.15 51.40 0.05
C LEU A 20 37.94 51.77 0.92
N ALA A 21 37.41 53.00 0.75
CA ALA A 21 36.19 53.44 1.44
C ALA A 21 34.94 52.69 0.94
N VAL A 22 34.85 52.40 -0.36
CA VAL A 22 33.75 51.60 -0.93
C VAL A 22 33.84 50.14 -0.49
N ILE A 23 35.04 49.56 -0.39
CA ILE A 23 35.24 48.21 0.13
C ILE A 23 34.96 48.14 1.64
N LEU A 24 35.37 49.15 2.43
CA LEU A 24 35.00 49.24 3.85
C LEU A 24 33.49 49.50 4.06
N MET A 25 32.82 50.22 3.16
CA MET A 25 31.35 50.36 3.17
C MET A 25 30.65 49.07 2.75
N ALA A 26 31.22 48.27 1.85
CA ALA A 26 30.70 46.96 1.47
C ALA A 26 30.92 45.89 2.58
N LEU A 27 31.84 46.16 3.50
CA LEU A 27 32.06 45.38 4.73
C LEU A 27 31.21 45.87 5.92
N GLN A 28 30.39 46.92 5.74
CA GLN A 28 29.41 47.27 6.76
C GLN A 28 28.28 46.24 6.76
N SER A 29 28.46 45.26 7.65
CA SER A 29 27.43 44.51 8.34
C SER A 29 26.16 44.36 7.51
N PHE A 30 26.11 43.32 6.68
CA PHE A 30 24.81 42.72 6.39
C PHE A 30 24.15 42.53 7.76
N PRO A 31 22.97 43.11 8.03
CA PRO A 31 22.24 42.73 9.22
C PRO A 31 22.12 41.21 9.09
N ALA A 32 22.75 40.48 10.01
CA ALA A 32 22.36 39.12 10.25
C ALA A 32 20.85 39.24 10.46
N ARG A 33 20.07 38.85 9.44
CA ARG A 33 18.67 38.61 9.68
C ARG A 33 18.73 37.56 10.77
N ALA A 34 18.36 37.95 11.99
CA ALA A 34 18.00 36.99 12.99
C ALA A 34 17.06 36.05 12.25
N GLN A 35 17.49 34.81 12.04
CA GLN A 35 16.54 33.79 11.65
C GLN A 35 15.45 33.90 12.69
N ASP A 36 14.18 33.96 12.27
CA ASP A 36 13.08 33.89 13.22
C ASP A 36 13.26 32.57 13.99
N GLU A 37 13.89 32.66 15.16
CA GLU A 37 14.18 31.54 16.03
C GLU A 37 12.88 31.18 16.70
N GLY A 38 12.52 29.91 16.59
CA GLY A 38 11.27 29.43 17.14
C GLY A 38 11.35 29.41 18.65
N GLN A 39 10.19 29.61 19.27
CA GLN A 39 9.98 29.40 20.69
C GLN A 39 8.75 28.52 20.85
N ILE A 40 8.87 27.49 21.67
CA ILE A 40 7.76 26.66 22.12
C ILE A 40 7.77 26.67 23.64
N VAL A 41 6.63 27.03 24.22
CA VAL A 41 6.37 26.90 25.66
C VAL A 41 5.20 25.95 25.84
N GLY A 42 5.23 25.15 26.90
CA GLY A 42 4.15 24.23 27.15
C GLY A 42 4.17 23.64 28.55
N ARG A 43 3.20 22.77 28.82
CA ARG A 43 3.10 22.02 30.07
C ARG A 43 2.74 20.57 29.81
N VAL A 44 3.31 19.70 30.64
CA VAL A 44 2.86 18.31 30.74
C VAL A 44 1.72 18.23 31.74
N ILE A 45 0.64 17.55 31.36
CA ILE A 45 -0.54 17.35 32.21
C ILE A 45 -0.81 15.85 32.29
N SER A 46 -1.00 15.33 33.51
CA SER A 46 -1.55 13.99 33.68
C SER A 46 -3.03 14.01 33.35
N GLY A 47 -3.43 13.23 32.35
CA GLY A 47 -4.84 13.01 32.01
C GLY A 47 -5.50 11.91 32.83
N THR A 48 -4.75 11.19 33.67
CA THR A 48 -5.30 10.20 34.61
C THR A 48 -5.72 10.87 35.91
N VAL A 49 -6.94 10.58 36.38
CA VAL A 49 -7.51 11.21 37.57
C VAL A 49 -6.70 10.88 38.81
N GLY A 50 -6.25 11.92 39.52
CA GLY A 50 -5.48 11.80 40.77
C GLY A 50 -4.01 11.45 40.58
N ALA A 51 -3.53 11.26 39.35
CA ALA A 51 -2.11 11.07 39.06
C ALA A 51 -1.40 12.41 38.90
N SER A 52 -0.13 12.47 39.32
CA SER A 52 0.75 13.64 39.19
C SER A 52 1.78 13.42 38.10
N VAL A 53 2.31 14.52 37.55
CA VAL A 53 3.43 14.48 36.61
C VAL A 53 4.73 14.23 37.38
N PRO A 54 5.55 13.23 37.00
CA PRO A 54 6.84 13.02 37.65
C PRO A 54 7.81 14.19 37.39
N ALA A 55 8.48 14.66 38.45
CA ALA A 55 9.44 15.76 38.34
C ALA A 55 10.68 15.43 37.49
N SER A 56 11.03 14.15 37.36
CA SER A 56 12.18 13.68 36.57
C SER A 56 11.86 13.46 35.09
N LEU A 57 10.65 13.81 34.64
CA LEU A 57 10.26 13.60 33.25
C LEU A 57 10.98 14.63 32.36
N GLU A 58 11.55 14.17 31.25
CA GLU A 58 12.09 15.04 30.20
C GLU A 58 11.12 15.13 29.04
N VAL A 59 11.07 16.29 28.41
CA VAL A 59 10.35 16.52 27.16
C VAL A 59 11.38 16.74 26.06
N ALA A 60 11.17 16.12 24.90
CA ALA A 60 11.99 16.30 23.72
C ALA A 60 11.23 17.10 22.65
N LEU A 61 11.93 18.02 21.97
CA LEU A 61 11.48 18.67 20.76
C LEU A 61 12.27 18.11 19.58
N THR A 62 11.57 17.42 18.68
CA THR A 62 12.15 16.93 17.43
C THR A 62 11.53 17.69 16.26
N ILE A 63 12.38 18.22 15.37
CA ILE A 63 11.96 18.93 14.16
C ILE A 63 12.40 18.12 12.95
N THR A 64 11.44 17.78 12.09
CA THR A 64 11.71 16.97 10.90
C THR A 64 11.31 17.68 9.61
N ARG A 65 11.98 17.32 8.51
CA ARG A 65 11.60 17.70 7.14
C ARG A 65 11.70 16.48 6.24
N GLY A 66 10.59 16.09 5.62
CA GLY A 66 10.56 14.91 4.74
C GLY A 66 11.12 13.64 5.40
N GLY A 67 10.87 13.46 6.71
CA GLY A 67 11.35 12.32 7.50
C GLY A 67 12.77 12.44 8.05
N SER A 68 13.55 13.46 7.67
CA SER A 68 14.89 13.69 8.25
C SER A 68 14.81 14.58 9.48
N VAL A 69 15.46 14.18 10.58
CA VAL A 69 15.60 15.01 11.79
C VAL A 69 16.59 16.14 11.51
N LEU A 70 16.16 17.38 11.73
CA LEU A 70 16.97 18.59 11.53
C LEU A 70 17.39 19.23 12.85
N PHE A 71 16.62 18.98 13.91
CA PHE A 71 16.86 19.50 15.24
C PHE A 71 16.26 18.51 16.24
N ASP A 72 16.98 18.29 17.33
CA ASP A 72 16.54 17.49 18.47
C ASP A 72 17.12 18.14 19.73
N ASP A 73 16.26 18.39 20.71
CA ASP A 73 16.64 19.01 21.97
C ASP A 73 15.75 18.50 23.11
N ARG A 74 16.21 18.63 24.35
CA ARG A 74 15.49 18.17 25.54
C ARG A 74 15.40 19.28 26.59
N SER A 75 14.25 19.33 27.25
CA SER A 75 13.97 20.21 28.37
C SER A 75 13.51 19.37 29.55
N GLU A 76 14.11 19.59 30.71
CA GLU A 76 13.52 19.19 31.99
C GLU A 76 12.24 19.99 32.24
N LEU A 77 11.39 19.45 33.13
CA LEU A 77 10.20 20.14 33.60
C LEU A 77 10.51 21.01 34.82
N ASP A 78 9.85 22.15 34.93
CA ASP A 78 9.84 22.91 36.18
C ASP A 78 8.88 22.29 37.22
N SER A 79 8.82 22.90 38.41
CA SER A 79 7.96 22.44 39.52
C SER A 79 6.46 22.42 39.20
N GLU A 80 6.04 23.12 38.13
CA GLU A 80 4.65 23.18 37.67
C GLU A 80 4.41 22.30 36.43
N GLY A 81 5.40 21.51 36.01
CA GLY A 81 5.34 20.66 34.83
C GLY A 81 5.52 21.41 33.51
N ALA A 82 6.06 22.63 33.52
CA ALA A 82 6.29 23.42 32.32
C ALA A 82 7.64 23.13 31.65
N PHE A 83 7.67 23.22 30.32
CA PHE A 83 8.87 23.09 29.50
C PHE A 83 9.01 24.27 28.53
N ARG A 84 10.23 24.49 28.03
CA ARG A 84 10.52 25.54 27.06
C ARG A 84 11.62 25.11 26.10
N PHE A 85 11.39 25.38 24.81
CA PHE A 85 12.39 25.31 23.76
C PHE A 85 12.52 26.67 23.07
N SER A 86 13.73 27.01 22.65
CA SER A 86 14.03 28.25 21.93
C SER A 86 15.25 28.05 21.01
N GLY A 87 15.43 28.93 20.03
CA GLY A 87 16.66 28.94 19.23
C GLY A 87 16.70 27.87 18.12
N PHE A 88 15.55 27.35 17.72
CA PHE A 88 15.43 26.34 16.67
C PHE A 88 14.91 26.94 15.35
N PRO A 89 15.21 26.32 14.19
CA PRO A 89 14.81 26.87 12.91
C PRO A 89 13.29 26.84 12.71
N VAL A 90 12.70 27.96 12.28
CA VAL A 90 11.31 28.04 11.84
C VAL A 90 11.24 28.11 10.31
N GLY A 91 10.29 27.40 9.72
CA GLY A 91 10.10 27.41 8.28
C GLY A 91 8.96 26.55 7.79
N GLN A 92 8.55 26.77 6.54
CA GLN A 92 7.55 25.96 5.87
C GLN A 92 8.07 24.52 5.66
N GLY A 93 7.15 23.55 5.74
CA GLY A 93 7.47 22.13 5.56
C GLY A 93 8.29 21.51 6.70
N LEU A 94 8.44 22.21 7.83
CA LEU A 94 8.98 21.65 9.07
C LEU A 94 7.83 21.12 9.94
N LEU A 95 8.02 19.93 10.50
CA LEU A 95 7.13 19.31 11.46
C LEU A 95 7.79 19.33 12.84
N TYR A 96 7.16 20.00 13.80
CA TYR A 96 7.64 20.12 15.17
C TYR A 96 6.84 19.16 16.03
N THR A 97 7.53 18.23 16.70
CA THR A 97 6.90 17.25 17.59
C THR A 97 7.50 17.39 18.96
N VAL A 98 6.65 17.71 19.93
CA VAL A 98 7.00 17.67 21.34
C VAL A 98 6.61 16.30 21.86
N SER A 99 7.51 15.60 22.56
CA SER A 99 7.25 14.23 23.03
C SER A 99 7.90 13.91 24.35
N THR A 100 7.37 12.89 25.02
CA THR A 100 7.96 12.31 26.23
C THR A 100 7.63 10.84 26.31
N VAL A 101 8.44 10.07 27.05
CA VAL A 101 8.17 8.66 27.33
C VAL A 101 7.77 8.52 28.78
N TYR A 102 6.55 8.05 29.02
CA TYR A 102 6.00 7.85 30.36
C TYR A 102 5.32 6.48 30.44
N GLY A 103 5.60 5.70 31.49
CA GLY A 103 5.07 4.34 31.62
C GLY A 103 5.43 3.39 30.46
N GLY A 104 6.55 3.66 29.77
CA GLY A 104 6.94 2.92 28.55
C GLY A 104 6.16 3.29 27.30
N VAL A 105 5.29 4.31 27.35
CA VAL A 105 4.50 4.82 26.22
C VAL A 105 5.05 6.16 25.74
N ASN A 106 5.17 6.34 24.42
CA ASN A 106 5.58 7.59 23.81
C ASN A 106 4.37 8.51 23.57
N TYR A 107 4.26 9.56 24.39
CA TYR A 107 3.25 10.60 24.23
C TYR A 107 3.83 11.75 23.40
N SER A 108 3.06 12.27 22.45
CA SER A 108 3.50 13.39 21.62
C SER A 108 2.39 14.31 21.17
N ALA A 109 2.73 15.57 20.97
CA ALA A 109 1.89 16.60 20.36
C ALA A 109 2.63 17.21 19.17
N ILE A 110 1.92 17.35 18.04
CA ILE A 110 2.41 18.10 16.90
C ILE A 110 2.14 19.57 17.15
N VAL A 111 3.17 20.39 16.96
CA VAL A 111 3.06 21.85 17.07
C VAL A 111 3.09 22.43 15.66
N GLU A 112 1.97 23.00 15.24
CA GLU A 112 1.88 23.70 13.96
C GLU A 112 2.61 25.04 14.05
N GLY A 113 3.29 25.44 12.96
CA GLY A 113 4.08 26.69 12.94
C GLY A 113 3.26 27.95 13.24
N SER A 114 1.97 27.97 12.90
CA SER A 114 1.03 29.05 13.25
C SER A 114 0.69 29.09 14.75
N SER A 115 0.78 27.95 15.43
CA SER A 115 0.37 27.76 16.84
C SER A 115 1.54 27.85 17.82
N MET A 116 2.77 28.11 17.36
CA MET A 116 3.93 28.29 18.24
C MET A 116 3.80 29.44 19.26
N LYS A 117 2.82 30.34 19.07
CA LYS A 117 2.53 31.44 20.01
C LYS A 117 1.61 31.01 21.15
N GLU A 118 0.99 29.84 21.06
CA GLU A 118 0.09 29.30 22.08
C GLU A 118 0.83 28.25 22.93
N PRO A 119 0.55 28.19 24.25
CA PRO A 119 1.13 27.15 25.09
C PRO A 119 0.69 25.75 24.64
N VAL A 120 1.67 24.86 24.45
CA VAL A 120 1.43 23.47 24.08
C VAL A 120 1.08 22.65 25.32
N THR A 121 0.02 21.86 25.25
CA THR A 121 -0.32 20.89 26.30
C THR A 121 0.06 19.49 25.83
N LEU A 122 0.93 18.81 26.60
CA LEU A 122 1.29 17.41 26.38
C LEU A 122 0.64 16.54 27.45
N PHE A 123 -0.31 15.69 27.06
CA PHE A 123 -0.95 14.77 27.99
C PHE A 123 -0.15 13.48 28.15
N ILE A 124 0.03 13.05 29.40
CA ILE A 124 0.52 11.72 29.78
C ILE A 124 -0.55 10.99 30.59
N TYR A 125 -0.49 9.66 30.62
CA TYR A 125 -1.48 8.85 31.33
C TYR A 125 -0.80 7.67 32.02
N GLU A 126 -1.36 7.22 33.13
CA GLU A 126 -1.04 5.90 33.67
C GLU A 126 -1.45 4.81 32.68
N THR A 127 -0.82 3.64 32.79
CA THR A 127 -1.08 2.50 31.92
C THR A 127 -2.02 1.47 32.56
N THR A 128 -2.76 0.71 31.74
CA THR A 128 -3.58 -0.43 32.16
C THR A 128 -3.53 -1.53 31.11
N SER A 129 -3.65 -2.80 31.53
CA SER A 129 -3.87 -3.93 30.62
C SER A 129 -5.35 -4.32 30.49
N SER A 130 -6.25 -3.60 31.17
CA SER A 130 -7.68 -3.84 31.06
C SER A 130 -8.23 -3.28 29.76
N ILE A 131 -8.97 -4.11 29.02
CA ILE A 131 -9.72 -3.72 27.82
C ILE A 131 -11.07 -3.06 28.15
N GLU A 132 -11.42 -2.96 29.43
CA GLU A 132 -12.67 -2.35 29.87
C GLU A 132 -12.74 -0.87 29.44
N GLY A 133 -13.89 -0.44 28.93
CA GLY A 133 -14.08 0.92 28.42
C GLY A 133 -13.61 1.12 26.96
N ILE A 134 -12.95 0.13 26.34
CA ILE A 134 -12.63 0.16 24.92
C ILE A 134 -13.84 -0.30 24.10
N LYS A 135 -14.22 0.49 23.09
CA LYS A 135 -15.32 0.18 22.18
C LYS A 135 -15.01 0.67 20.77
N ILE A 136 -15.74 0.11 19.81
CA ILE A 136 -15.70 0.54 18.41
C ILE A 136 -16.88 1.48 18.18
N LEU A 137 -16.59 2.74 17.85
CA LEU A 137 -17.60 3.75 17.53
C LEU A 137 -18.16 3.59 16.12
N ASP A 138 -17.33 3.10 15.20
CA ASP A 138 -17.64 2.89 13.78
C ASP A 138 -16.70 1.82 13.21
N ASN A 139 -17.24 0.90 12.43
CA ASN A 139 -16.46 -0.07 11.66
C ASN A 139 -17.05 -0.18 10.25
N SER A 140 -16.39 0.42 9.28
CA SER A 140 -16.81 0.44 7.88
C SER A 140 -15.91 -0.47 7.06
N LEU A 141 -16.46 -1.59 6.60
CA LEU A 141 -15.81 -2.55 5.69
C LEU A 141 -16.31 -2.33 4.27
N THR A 142 -15.41 -2.04 3.34
CA THR A 142 -15.72 -1.75 1.94
C THR A 142 -15.07 -2.79 1.04
N LEU A 143 -15.87 -3.45 0.20
CA LEU A 143 -15.38 -4.21 -0.94
C LEU A 143 -14.95 -3.22 -2.04
N THR A 144 -13.65 -3.12 -2.28
CA THR A 144 -13.07 -2.13 -3.22
C THR A 144 -13.12 -2.60 -4.67
N GLY A 145 -13.11 -3.92 -4.88
CA GLY A 145 -13.18 -4.57 -6.19
C GLY A 145 -12.97 -6.08 -6.10
N VAL A 146 -13.23 -6.76 -7.23
CA VAL A 146 -13.05 -8.21 -7.38
C VAL A 146 -12.29 -8.49 -8.67
N ASP A 147 -11.21 -9.25 -8.58
CA ASP A 147 -10.39 -9.69 -9.71
C ASP A 147 -10.74 -11.14 -10.06
N GLY A 148 -11.57 -11.31 -11.10
CA GLY A 148 -11.94 -12.62 -11.63
C GLY A 148 -10.76 -13.46 -12.09
N GLY A 149 -9.72 -12.83 -12.66
CA GLY A 149 -8.55 -13.54 -13.18
C GLY A 149 -7.76 -14.24 -12.08
N ARG A 150 -7.62 -13.59 -10.93
CA ARG A 150 -6.91 -14.12 -9.75
C ARG A 150 -7.81 -14.76 -8.71
N ARG A 151 -9.12 -14.59 -8.83
CA ARG A 151 -10.11 -14.92 -7.79
C ARG A 151 -9.78 -14.28 -6.44
N GLU A 152 -9.54 -12.97 -6.47
CA GLU A 152 -9.23 -12.17 -5.29
C GLU A 152 -10.26 -11.04 -5.12
N ALA A 153 -10.73 -10.82 -3.89
CA ALA A 153 -11.56 -9.69 -3.50
C ALA A 153 -10.74 -8.73 -2.63
N GLY A 154 -10.74 -7.44 -2.98
CA GLY A 154 -10.00 -6.40 -2.26
C GLY A 154 -10.88 -5.68 -1.25
N PHE A 155 -10.38 -5.46 -0.04
CA PHE A 155 -11.10 -4.82 1.05
C PHE A 155 -10.34 -3.60 1.58
N LEU A 156 -11.10 -2.55 1.92
CA LEU A 156 -10.66 -1.44 2.74
C LEU A 156 -11.54 -1.39 3.97
N GLN A 157 -10.94 -1.27 5.14
CA GLN A 157 -11.66 -1.21 6.40
C GLN A 157 -11.20 -0.01 7.22
N TRP A 158 -12.15 0.78 7.71
CA TRP A 158 -11.90 1.90 8.60
C TRP A 158 -12.65 1.68 9.91
N VAL A 159 -11.89 1.64 11.00
CA VAL A 159 -12.36 1.44 12.36
C VAL A 159 -12.04 2.67 13.19
N ILE A 160 -13.05 3.20 13.88
CA ILE A 160 -12.90 4.25 14.89
C ILE A 160 -13.02 3.60 16.26
N LEU A 161 -11.91 3.53 16.98
CA LEU A 161 -11.84 3.06 18.36
C LEU A 161 -12.02 4.22 19.32
N GLU A 162 -12.59 3.94 20.48
CA GLU A 162 -12.59 4.84 21.63
C GLU A 162 -12.10 4.08 22.86
N ASN A 163 -11.05 4.61 23.50
CA ASN A 163 -10.72 4.28 24.88
C ASN A 163 -11.43 5.31 25.77
N GLY A 164 -12.54 4.89 26.39
CA GLY A 164 -13.35 5.73 27.26
C GLY A 164 -12.83 5.86 28.70
N GLY A 165 -11.72 5.19 29.03
CA GLY A 165 -11.07 5.32 30.33
C GLY A 165 -10.14 6.53 30.42
N ASP A 166 -9.49 6.70 31.57
CA ASP A 166 -8.51 7.75 31.84
C ASP A 166 -7.05 7.23 31.84
N ARG A 167 -6.85 5.97 31.44
CA ARG A 167 -5.55 5.29 31.37
C ARG A 167 -5.28 4.82 29.95
N THR A 168 -4.00 4.81 29.58
CA THR A 168 -3.57 4.21 28.32
C THR A 168 -3.64 2.69 28.42
N PHE A 169 -4.40 2.08 27.52
CA PHE A 169 -4.39 0.62 27.39
C PHE A 169 -3.08 0.18 26.73
N VAL A 170 -2.37 -0.75 27.36
CA VAL A 170 -1.15 -1.36 26.83
C VAL A 170 -1.42 -2.86 26.64
N PRO A 171 -1.38 -3.36 25.39
CA PRO A 171 -1.61 -4.78 25.12
C PRO A 171 -0.60 -5.68 25.86
N ASP A 172 -1.09 -6.70 26.56
CA ASP A 172 -0.24 -7.72 27.19
C ASP A 172 -0.06 -8.90 26.23
N LEU A 173 1.08 -8.91 25.52
CA LEU A 173 1.41 -9.96 24.55
C LEU A 173 1.57 -11.35 25.21
N SER A 174 1.83 -11.43 26.52
CA SER A 174 1.92 -12.72 27.23
C SER A 174 0.57 -13.41 27.38
N GLN A 175 -0.53 -12.67 27.27
CA GLN A 175 -1.90 -13.20 27.35
C GLN A 175 -2.53 -13.46 25.98
N ALA A 176 -1.77 -13.38 24.89
CA ALA A 176 -2.28 -13.61 23.55
C ALA A 176 -2.99 -14.98 23.41
N PRO A 177 -4.14 -15.07 22.70
CA PRO A 177 -4.78 -13.99 21.93
C PRO A 177 -5.74 -13.12 22.76
N THR A 178 -5.93 -13.41 24.05
CA THR A 178 -6.71 -12.55 24.96
C THR A 178 -5.94 -11.28 25.32
N GLY A 179 -6.64 -10.19 25.66
CA GLY A 179 -5.96 -8.93 26.00
C GLY A 179 -5.31 -8.17 24.83
N LEU A 180 -5.65 -8.50 23.58
CA LEU A 180 -5.19 -7.79 22.38
C LEU A 180 -6.36 -7.14 21.61
N LEU A 181 -6.10 -6.01 20.95
CA LEU A 181 -7.04 -5.37 20.01
C LEU A 181 -7.06 -6.16 18.69
N ARG A 182 -8.04 -7.06 18.53
CA ARG A 182 -8.11 -7.99 17.39
C ARG A 182 -9.19 -7.60 16.38
N PHE A 183 -8.85 -7.78 15.11
CA PHE A 183 -9.74 -7.56 13.96
C PHE A 183 -9.82 -8.83 13.12
N SER A 184 -11.04 -9.20 12.73
CA SER A 184 -11.28 -10.40 11.91
C SER A 184 -10.97 -10.11 10.44
N MET A 185 -10.44 -11.10 9.72
CA MET A 185 -10.29 -11.05 8.26
C MET A 185 -10.83 -12.34 7.63
N PRO A 186 -11.21 -12.33 6.34
CA PRO A 186 -11.58 -13.55 5.63
C PRO A 186 -10.41 -14.57 5.60
N PRO A 187 -10.70 -15.88 5.51
CA PRO A 187 -9.67 -16.90 5.38
C PRO A 187 -8.77 -16.65 4.17
N GLY A 188 -7.46 -16.85 4.34
CA GLY A 188 -6.48 -16.65 3.28
C GLY A 188 -6.19 -15.18 2.95
N ALA A 189 -6.67 -14.23 3.77
CA ALA A 189 -6.37 -12.82 3.57
C ALA A 189 -4.85 -12.55 3.54
N ALA A 190 -4.45 -11.69 2.61
CA ALA A 190 -3.06 -11.34 2.36
C ALA A 190 -2.92 -9.87 1.93
N GLY A 191 -1.69 -9.35 2.00
CA GLY A 191 -1.38 -7.97 1.63
C GLY A 191 -1.96 -6.95 2.60
N LEU A 192 -1.89 -7.23 3.91
CA LEU A 192 -2.33 -6.32 4.96
C LEU A 192 -1.45 -5.07 4.96
N ASP A 193 -2.06 -3.91 4.73
CA ASP A 193 -1.44 -2.59 4.87
C ASP A 193 -2.28 -1.76 5.85
N ILE A 194 -1.62 -1.16 6.86
CA ILE A 194 -2.27 -0.49 7.99
C ILE A 194 -1.78 0.95 8.08
N VAL A 195 -2.73 1.88 8.12
CA VAL A 195 -2.54 3.28 8.45
C VAL A 195 -3.31 3.58 9.73
N SER A 196 -2.67 4.20 10.71
CA SER A 196 -3.21 4.35 12.06
C SER A 196 -2.83 5.69 12.66
N THR A 197 -3.70 6.24 13.50
CA THR A 197 -3.37 7.38 14.38
C THR A 197 -2.54 6.94 15.59
N LEU A 198 -2.51 5.64 15.90
CA LEU A 198 -1.64 5.09 16.92
C LEU A 198 -0.19 5.16 16.44
N LYS A 199 0.66 5.77 17.26
CA LYS A 199 2.09 5.87 17.02
C LYS A 199 2.70 4.48 16.99
N GLU A 200 3.56 4.22 16.01
CA GLU A 200 4.26 2.95 15.84
C GLU A 200 3.28 1.76 15.88
N ALA A 201 2.27 1.79 15.00
CA ALA A 201 1.24 0.76 14.87
C ALA A 201 1.84 -0.63 14.56
N ALA A 202 2.39 -1.27 15.59
CA ALA A 202 2.88 -2.61 15.56
C ALA A 202 1.67 -3.54 15.49
N TYR A 203 1.74 -4.51 14.59
CA TYR A 203 0.68 -5.49 14.43
C TYR A 203 1.24 -6.90 14.37
N LEU A 204 0.40 -7.85 14.76
CA LEU A 204 0.70 -9.27 14.75
C LEU A 204 -0.40 -9.96 13.95
N GLN A 205 -0.01 -10.71 12.91
CA GLN A 205 -0.97 -11.57 12.24
C GLN A 205 -1.31 -12.75 13.16
N VAL A 206 -2.61 -13.01 13.33
CA VAL A 206 -3.14 -14.12 14.15
C VAL A 206 -4.12 -14.91 13.29
N ASP A 207 -4.29 -16.21 13.54
CA ASP A 207 -4.98 -17.17 12.63
C ASP A 207 -6.09 -16.61 11.72
N ARG A 208 -7.08 -15.90 12.30
CA ARG A 208 -8.27 -15.39 11.57
C ARG A 208 -8.31 -13.86 11.44
N GLY A 209 -7.16 -13.19 11.46
CA GLY A 209 -7.10 -11.74 11.42
C GLY A 209 -5.76 -11.16 11.82
N PHE A 210 -5.79 -10.03 12.53
CA PHE A 210 -4.60 -9.42 13.09
C PHE A 210 -4.90 -8.75 14.43
N ALA A 211 -3.86 -8.48 15.19
CA ALA A 211 -3.90 -7.77 16.46
C ALA A 211 -3.03 -6.51 16.39
N ILE A 212 -3.48 -5.42 17.00
CA ILE A 212 -2.64 -4.24 17.25
C ILE A 212 -1.93 -4.43 18.60
N ALA A 213 -0.61 -4.25 18.58
CA ALA A 213 0.28 -4.35 19.74
C ALA A 213 0.69 -2.97 20.30
N SER A 214 0.21 -1.88 19.70
CA SER A 214 0.51 -0.52 20.14
C SER A 214 -0.38 -0.08 21.31
N PRO A 215 0.14 0.78 22.20
CA PRO A 215 -0.67 1.44 23.23
C PRO A 215 -1.84 2.22 22.63
N LEU A 216 -2.98 2.21 23.33
CA LEU A 216 -4.19 2.96 23.00
C LEU A 216 -4.48 3.99 24.11
N PRO A 217 -4.01 5.24 23.97
CA PRO A 217 -4.31 6.30 24.93
C PRO A 217 -5.81 6.59 25.03
N PRO A 218 -6.28 7.25 26.11
CA PRO A 218 -7.64 7.76 26.18
C PRO A 218 -8.05 8.61 24.96
N GLY A 219 -9.33 8.54 24.60
CA GLY A 219 -9.89 9.27 23.46
C GLY A 219 -10.13 8.40 22.23
N ARG A 220 -10.26 9.06 21.08
CA ARG A 220 -10.63 8.45 19.79
C ARG A 220 -9.42 8.23 18.90
N HIS A 221 -9.40 7.08 18.23
CA HIS A 221 -8.29 6.67 17.38
C HIS A 221 -8.81 5.98 16.12
N ASP A 222 -8.18 6.29 14.99
CA ASP A 222 -8.55 5.76 13.69
C ASP A 222 -7.57 4.67 13.27
N LEU A 223 -8.12 3.55 12.81
CA LEU A 223 -7.40 2.45 12.17
C LEU A 223 -7.99 2.23 10.78
N MET A 224 -7.20 2.47 9.75
CA MET A 224 -7.56 2.16 8.37
C MET A 224 -6.63 1.08 7.85
N PHE A 225 -7.17 0.05 7.24
CA PHE A 225 -6.36 -1.02 6.70
C PHE A 225 -6.95 -1.61 5.43
N THR A 226 -6.08 -2.11 4.57
CA THR A 226 -6.46 -2.78 3.32
C THR A 226 -5.90 -4.19 3.30
N TYR A 227 -6.60 -5.09 2.63
CA TYR A 227 -6.16 -6.45 2.39
C TYR A 227 -6.91 -7.03 1.18
N SER A 228 -6.43 -8.16 0.69
CA SER A 228 -7.12 -8.97 -0.30
C SER A 228 -7.43 -10.34 0.28
N ALA A 229 -8.52 -10.97 -0.13
CA ALA A 229 -8.84 -12.34 0.23
C ALA A 229 -9.21 -13.17 -1.01
N PRO A 230 -8.73 -14.42 -1.09
CA PRO A 230 -9.11 -15.32 -2.17
C PRO A 230 -10.56 -15.77 -2.01
N TYR A 231 -11.22 -16.09 -3.12
CA TYR A 231 -12.55 -16.70 -3.13
C TYR A 231 -12.58 -17.98 -3.96
N SER A 232 -13.51 -18.88 -3.64
CA SER A 232 -13.59 -20.22 -4.22
C SER A 232 -14.83 -20.37 -5.08
N GLY A 233 -14.66 -20.90 -6.30
CA GLY A 233 -15.72 -20.84 -7.29
C GLY A 233 -16.19 -19.40 -7.44
N GLN A 234 -17.50 -19.17 -7.38
CA GLN A 234 -18.13 -17.84 -7.49
C GLN A 234 -18.48 -17.22 -6.14
N GLY A 235 -17.96 -17.75 -5.03
CA GLY A 235 -18.40 -17.35 -3.69
C GLY A 235 -17.26 -17.00 -2.73
N LEU A 236 -17.49 -15.98 -1.91
CA LEU A 236 -16.69 -15.66 -0.73
C LEU A 236 -17.60 -15.58 0.49
N GLU A 237 -17.35 -16.44 1.46
CA GLU A 237 -18.08 -16.46 2.73
C GLU A 237 -17.11 -16.28 3.89
N PHE A 238 -17.46 -15.39 4.81
CA PHE A 238 -16.72 -15.24 6.05
C PHE A 238 -17.59 -14.67 7.18
N THR A 239 -17.20 -14.99 8.41
CA THR A 239 -17.83 -14.45 9.60
C THR A 239 -16.92 -13.41 10.24
N TYR A 240 -17.37 -12.16 10.29
CA TYR A 240 -16.70 -11.11 11.01
C TYR A 240 -17.08 -11.16 12.49
N SER A 241 -16.11 -11.37 13.38
CA SER A 241 -16.31 -11.37 14.83
C SER A 241 -15.81 -10.08 15.47
N PHE A 242 -16.62 -9.49 16.34
CA PHE A 242 -16.30 -8.25 17.05
C PHE A 242 -15.77 -8.56 18.43
N ALA A 243 -14.49 -8.28 18.68
CA ALA A 243 -13.90 -8.46 20.01
C ALA A 243 -14.42 -7.43 21.04
N PHE A 244 -14.92 -6.29 20.58
CA PHE A 244 -15.38 -5.17 21.39
C PHE A 244 -16.82 -4.81 21.05
N ALA A 245 -17.50 -4.19 22.03
CA ALA A 245 -18.79 -3.56 21.78
C ALA A 245 -18.66 -2.58 20.61
N THR A 246 -19.53 -2.72 19.61
CA THR A 246 -19.47 -1.98 18.35
C THR A 246 -20.78 -1.26 18.14
N ARG A 247 -20.74 0.07 18.17
CA ARG A 247 -21.93 0.92 18.03
C ARG A 247 -22.55 0.79 16.64
N VAL A 248 -21.72 0.81 15.60
CA VAL A 248 -22.18 0.64 14.22
C VAL A 248 -21.14 -0.12 13.41
N PHE A 249 -21.64 -1.07 12.62
CA PHE A 249 -20.90 -1.78 11.59
C PHE A 249 -21.55 -1.49 10.24
N ARG A 250 -20.75 -1.15 9.24
CA ARG A 250 -21.20 -0.94 7.86
C ARG A 250 -20.44 -1.84 6.91
N PHE A 251 -21.16 -2.48 6.01
CA PHE A 251 -20.59 -3.16 4.86
C PHE A 251 -21.00 -2.44 3.57
N LEU A 252 -20.02 -2.05 2.77
CA LEU A 252 -20.22 -1.38 1.49
C LEU A 252 -19.77 -2.31 0.35
N ALA A 253 -20.68 -2.58 -0.57
CA ALA A 253 -20.38 -3.39 -1.76
C ALA A 253 -20.77 -2.63 -3.03
N PRO A 254 -19.89 -2.54 -4.05
CA PRO A 254 -20.22 -1.88 -5.31
C PRO A 254 -21.49 -2.49 -5.93
N VAL A 255 -22.34 -1.64 -6.49
CA VAL A 255 -23.50 -2.11 -7.27
C VAL A 255 -22.99 -2.93 -8.46
N GLY A 256 -23.58 -4.11 -8.69
CA GLY A 256 -23.23 -5.01 -9.80
C GLY A 256 -22.04 -5.94 -9.57
N VAL A 257 -21.47 -5.99 -8.36
CA VAL A 257 -20.33 -6.88 -8.04
C VAL A 257 -20.70 -8.37 -7.90
N GLY A 258 -21.99 -8.68 -7.79
CA GLY A 258 -22.53 -10.00 -7.46
C GLY A 258 -23.64 -9.88 -6.42
N ASP A 259 -24.08 -11.01 -5.89
CA ASP A 259 -25.05 -11.06 -4.79
C ASP A 259 -24.38 -10.88 -3.44
N VAL A 260 -25.00 -10.10 -2.55
CA VAL A 260 -24.47 -9.77 -1.23
C VAL A 260 -25.55 -10.04 -0.20
N ILE A 261 -25.24 -10.90 0.77
CA ILE A 261 -26.15 -11.27 1.85
C ILE A 261 -25.45 -10.99 3.18
N VAL A 262 -26.10 -10.18 4.02
CA VAL A 262 -25.64 -9.84 5.37
C VAL A 262 -26.81 -9.97 6.35
N PRO A 263 -27.10 -11.19 6.85
CA PRO A 263 -28.35 -11.45 7.59
C PRO A 263 -28.52 -10.60 8.87
N GLN A 264 -27.42 -10.20 9.49
CA GLN A 264 -27.39 -9.44 10.74
C GLN A 264 -27.41 -7.91 10.52
N ALA A 265 -27.55 -7.45 9.27
CA ALA A 265 -27.55 -6.03 8.92
C ALA A 265 -28.79 -5.67 8.10
N VAL A 266 -29.23 -4.42 8.23
CA VAL A 266 -30.31 -3.86 7.42
C VAL A 266 -29.68 -3.22 6.18
N GLU A 267 -30.18 -3.56 4.99
CA GLU A 267 -29.82 -2.84 3.77
C GLU A 267 -30.46 -1.45 3.78
N LEU A 268 -29.61 -0.43 3.63
CA LEU A 268 -29.97 0.98 3.56
C LEU A 268 -29.97 1.45 2.09
N PRO A 269 -30.54 2.64 1.80
CA PRO A 269 -30.45 3.21 0.47
C PRO A 269 -29.01 3.26 -0.04
N THR A 270 -28.84 3.07 -1.35
CA THR A 270 -27.53 3.07 -1.98
C THR A 270 -26.82 4.40 -1.76
N LEU A 271 -25.50 4.32 -1.56
CA LEU A 271 -24.64 5.47 -1.32
C LEU A 271 -23.73 5.69 -2.53
N ARG A 272 -23.68 6.93 -3.03
CA ARG A 272 -22.76 7.32 -4.09
C ARG A 272 -21.50 7.94 -3.50
N ILE A 273 -20.35 7.31 -3.73
CA ILE A 273 -19.03 7.79 -3.32
C ILE A 273 -18.20 8.05 -4.57
N GLY A 274 -17.94 9.32 -4.86
CA GLY A 274 -17.32 9.75 -6.12
C GLY A 274 -18.19 9.36 -7.32
N GLN A 275 -17.64 8.52 -8.20
CA GLN A 275 -18.30 8.01 -9.41
C GLN A 275 -18.86 6.58 -9.26
N LYS A 276 -18.73 5.97 -8.07
CA LYS A 276 -19.20 4.61 -7.80
C LYS A 276 -20.42 4.63 -6.88
N GLU A 277 -21.37 3.73 -7.14
CA GLU A 277 -22.51 3.47 -6.27
C GLU A 277 -22.28 2.19 -5.46
N TYR A 278 -22.68 2.24 -4.19
CA TYR A 278 -22.52 1.15 -3.24
C TYR A 278 -23.87 0.79 -2.63
N ARG A 279 -24.13 -0.51 -2.50
CA ARG A 279 -25.11 -1.04 -1.53
C ARG A 279 -24.50 -0.92 -0.14
N LEU A 280 -25.32 -0.48 0.81
CA LEU A 280 -24.90 -0.23 2.18
C LEU A 280 -25.70 -1.12 3.12
N PHE A 281 -25.01 -1.93 3.91
CA PHE A 281 -25.62 -2.77 4.94
C PHE A 281 -25.15 -2.27 6.30
N GLU A 282 -26.07 -2.02 7.24
CA GLU A 282 -25.74 -1.48 8.56
C GLU A 282 -26.26 -2.38 9.69
N GLY A 283 -25.36 -2.73 10.61
CA GLY A 283 -25.68 -3.33 11.90
C GLY A 283 -25.38 -2.35 13.03
N ARG A 284 -26.18 -2.36 14.09
CA ARG A 284 -26.05 -1.44 15.23
C ARG A 284 -26.01 -2.19 16.56
N ASP A 285 -25.36 -1.57 17.54
CA ASP A 285 -25.32 -2.00 18.94
C ASP A 285 -24.91 -3.47 19.10
N LEU A 286 -23.84 -3.86 18.39
CA LEU A 286 -23.28 -5.20 18.41
C LEU A 286 -22.47 -5.39 19.70
N GLY A 287 -22.90 -6.33 20.53
CA GLY A 287 -22.19 -6.66 21.78
C GLY A 287 -20.80 -7.29 21.55
N PRO A 288 -19.95 -7.35 22.59
CA PRO A 288 -18.70 -8.10 22.53
C PRO A 288 -18.95 -9.57 22.15
N GLY A 289 -18.16 -10.11 21.24
CA GLY A 289 -18.30 -11.46 20.71
C GLY A 289 -19.37 -11.63 19.62
N ALA A 290 -20.11 -10.57 19.26
CA ALA A 290 -21.06 -10.60 18.15
C ALA A 290 -20.40 -11.06 16.84
N ARG A 291 -21.22 -11.65 15.97
CA ARG A 291 -20.81 -12.20 14.68
C ARG A 291 -21.71 -11.66 13.58
N VAL A 292 -21.11 -11.21 12.49
CA VAL A 292 -21.81 -10.83 11.26
C VAL A 292 -21.33 -11.78 10.16
N GLU A 293 -22.27 -12.43 9.51
CA GLU A 293 -22.01 -13.33 8.39
C GLU A 293 -22.10 -12.53 7.09
N LEU A 294 -21.09 -12.69 6.25
CA LEU A 294 -20.96 -12.01 4.97
C LEU A 294 -20.83 -13.08 3.90
N SER A 295 -21.84 -13.15 3.03
CA SER A 295 -21.85 -14.04 1.88
C SER A 295 -21.91 -13.23 0.60
N LEU A 296 -20.87 -13.38 -0.22
CA LEU A 296 -20.77 -12.83 -1.56
C LEU A 296 -20.92 -13.99 -2.55
N ALA A 297 -21.89 -13.89 -3.46
CA ALA A 297 -22.14 -14.88 -4.50
C ALA A 297 -22.09 -14.23 -5.89
N ASP A 298 -22.09 -15.06 -6.94
CA ASP A 298 -21.98 -14.64 -8.33
C ASP A 298 -20.77 -13.73 -8.62
N LEU A 299 -19.66 -14.01 -7.93
CA LEU A 299 -18.41 -13.30 -8.13
C LEU A 299 -17.76 -13.70 -9.48
N PRO A 300 -17.13 -12.74 -10.20
CA PRO A 300 -16.48 -12.98 -11.48
C PRO A 300 -15.57 -14.22 -11.50
N GLN A 301 -15.56 -14.97 -12.60
CA GLN A 301 -14.63 -16.10 -12.78
C GLN A 301 -13.49 -15.76 -13.74
N PRO A 302 -12.34 -16.44 -13.61
CA PRO A 302 -11.31 -16.37 -14.63
C PRO A 302 -11.85 -16.99 -15.91
N SER A 303 -11.64 -16.34 -17.05
CA SER A 303 -12.06 -16.90 -18.34
C SER A 303 -11.33 -18.22 -18.61
N LEU A 304 -11.97 -19.14 -19.35
CA LEU A 304 -11.36 -20.43 -19.73
C LEU A 304 -10.00 -20.26 -20.43
N LEU A 305 -9.84 -19.20 -21.22
CA LEU A 305 -8.59 -18.83 -21.87
C LEU A 305 -7.51 -18.39 -20.87
N ALA A 306 -7.87 -17.71 -19.79
CA ALA A 306 -6.95 -17.31 -18.71
C ALA A 306 -6.47 -18.52 -17.89
N LEU A 307 -7.36 -19.49 -17.64
CA LEU A 307 -7.02 -20.76 -16.96
C LEU A 307 -6.01 -21.59 -17.78
N LEU A 308 -6.17 -21.65 -19.11
CA LEU A 308 -5.24 -22.35 -20.01
C LEU A 308 -3.86 -21.69 -20.08
N ARG A 309 -3.78 -20.35 -20.07
CA ARG A 309 -2.49 -19.61 -20.05
C ARG A 309 -1.74 -19.77 -18.73
N HIS A 310 -2.43 -19.83 -17.59
CA HIS A 310 -1.79 -20.08 -16.30
C HIS A 310 -1.37 -21.56 -16.10
N GLY A 311 -2.11 -22.50 -16.66
CA GLY A 311 -1.72 -23.93 -16.67
C GLY A 311 -0.45 -24.20 -17.48
N ALA A 312 -0.23 -23.45 -18.58
CA ALA A 312 0.97 -23.58 -19.43
C ALA A 312 2.25 -22.99 -18.82
N THR A 313 2.14 -22.10 -17.82
CA THR A 313 3.29 -21.40 -17.22
C THR A 313 3.78 -22.04 -15.90
N ASN A 314 3.01 -22.93 -15.29
CA ASN A 314 3.42 -23.65 -14.07
C ASN A 314 4.05 -25.02 -14.42
N LYS A 315 5.39 -25.09 -14.44
CA LYS A 315 6.19 -26.25 -14.91
C LYS A 315 5.95 -27.60 -14.21
N LYS A 316 5.05 -27.71 -13.22
CA LYS A 316 4.82 -28.95 -12.45
C LYS A 316 3.48 -29.67 -12.71
N THR A 317 2.57 -29.10 -13.51
CA THR A 317 1.27 -29.75 -13.85
C THR A 317 1.07 -30.01 -15.34
N ALA A 318 2.00 -29.61 -16.21
CA ALA A 318 1.91 -29.77 -17.66
C ALA A 318 1.91 -31.24 -18.15
N THR A 319 2.32 -32.21 -17.32
CA THR A 319 2.36 -33.63 -17.71
C THR A 319 1.02 -34.36 -17.60
N GLY A 320 0.07 -33.88 -16.80
CA GLY A 320 -1.22 -34.55 -16.62
C GLY A 320 -2.26 -34.20 -17.69
N ALA A 321 -2.37 -32.91 -18.04
CA ALA A 321 -3.40 -32.43 -18.97
C ALA A 321 -3.14 -32.85 -20.42
N LEU A 322 -1.88 -32.90 -20.85
CA LEU A 322 -1.52 -33.36 -22.19
C LEU A 322 -1.74 -34.88 -22.35
N ALA A 323 -1.48 -35.67 -21.30
CA ALA A 323 -1.74 -37.11 -21.31
C ALA A 323 -3.25 -37.42 -21.36
N ALA A 324 -4.09 -36.66 -20.65
CA ALA A 324 -5.55 -36.82 -20.70
C ALA A 324 -6.14 -36.36 -22.05
N PHE A 325 -5.60 -35.29 -22.64
CA PHE A 325 -6.00 -34.82 -23.98
C PHE A 325 -5.56 -35.80 -25.07
N MET A 326 -4.34 -36.34 -24.99
CA MET A 326 -3.85 -37.39 -25.88
C MET A 326 -4.61 -38.70 -25.72
N ALA A 327 -5.00 -39.08 -24.49
CA ALA A 327 -5.82 -40.27 -24.24
C ALA A 327 -7.26 -40.11 -24.77
N GLY A 328 -7.84 -38.91 -24.66
CA GLY A 328 -9.14 -38.59 -25.24
C GLY A 328 -9.14 -38.61 -26.76
N ILE A 329 -8.10 -38.05 -27.39
CA ILE A 329 -7.91 -38.10 -28.84
C ILE A 329 -7.66 -39.54 -29.30
N LEU A 330 -6.86 -40.32 -28.57
CA LEU A 330 -6.59 -41.74 -28.89
C LEU A 330 -7.85 -42.61 -28.75
N ALA A 331 -8.69 -42.36 -27.74
CA ALA A 331 -9.97 -43.04 -27.58
C ALA A 331 -10.95 -42.70 -28.72
N LEU A 332 -11.00 -41.44 -29.13
CA LEU A 332 -11.77 -41.00 -30.31
C LEU A 332 -11.24 -41.58 -31.61
N PHE A 333 -9.92 -41.73 -31.78
CA PHE A 333 -9.28 -42.36 -32.94
C PHE A 333 -9.55 -43.86 -33.01
N LEU A 334 -9.55 -44.55 -31.86
CA LEU A 334 -9.88 -45.98 -31.76
C LEU A 334 -11.37 -46.27 -31.98
N LEU A 335 -12.26 -45.33 -31.60
CA LEU A 335 -13.71 -45.44 -31.81
C LEU A 335 -14.16 -45.03 -33.23
N SER A 336 -13.39 -44.21 -33.94
CA SER A 336 -13.78 -43.68 -35.26
C SER A 336 -13.14 -44.39 -36.46
N GLY A 337 -12.35 -45.45 -36.26
CA GLY A 337 -11.35 -45.87 -37.25
C GLY A 337 -11.30 -47.34 -37.69
N TRP A 338 -12.41 -48.11 -37.74
CA TRP A 338 -12.43 -49.36 -38.54
C TRP A 338 -13.06 -49.10 -39.91
N ARG A 339 -12.30 -48.45 -40.80
CA ARG A 339 -12.37 -48.60 -42.26
C ARG A 339 -11.26 -47.79 -42.94
N GLY A 340 -10.39 -48.51 -43.64
CA GLY A 340 -9.56 -47.93 -44.69
C GLY A 340 -8.12 -47.65 -44.28
N SER A 341 -7.28 -48.66 -44.44
CA SER A 341 -5.82 -48.53 -44.43
C SER A 341 -5.36 -47.56 -45.52
N LYS A 342 -4.70 -46.46 -45.14
CA LYS A 342 -3.68 -45.82 -45.97
C LYS A 342 -2.51 -45.43 -45.09
N LYS A 343 -1.37 -46.07 -45.33
CA LYS A 343 -0.07 -45.69 -44.78
C LYS A 343 0.25 -44.27 -45.25
N VAL A 344 0.42 -43.33 -44.32
CA VAL A 344 1.12 -42.08 -44.58
C VAL A 344 2.56 -42.26 -44.09
N PRO A 345 3.58 -42.09 -44.95
CA PRO A 345 4.97 -42.20 -44.53
C PRO A 345 5.37 -40.96 -43.70
N PRO A 346 6.41 -41.06 -42.86
CA PRO A 346 6.92 -39.92 -42.11
C PRO A 346 7.62 -38.96 -43.07
N VAL A 347 7.26 -37.69 -43.06
CA VAL A 347 8.01 -36.65 -43.78
C VAL A 347 8.25 -35.47 -42.84
N GLU A 348 9.33 -35.57 -42.06
CA GLU A 348 10.05 -34.40 -41.59
C GLU A 348 10.76 -33.76 -42.80
N GLY A 349 10.68 -32.44 -42.92
CA GLY A 349 11.42 -31.68 -43.93
C GLY A 349 10.54 -30.74 -44.76
N ARG A 350 11.20 -29.99 -45.66
CA ARG A 350 10.71 -28.90 -46.51
C ARG A 350 9.25 -29.00 -47.01
N ALA A 351 8.74 -30.21 -47.26
CA ALA A 351 7.34 -30.46 -47.64
C ALA A 351 6.32 -29.92 -46.62
N ALA A 352 6.54 -30.15 -45.32
CA ALA A 352 5.66 -29.68 -44.25
C ALA A 352 5.67 -28.13 -44.13
N LEU A 353 6.81 -27.50 -44.42
CA LEU A 353 6.92 -26.03 -44.44
C LEU A 353 6.23 -25.42 -45.65
N ILE A 354 6.21 -26.11 -46.80
CA ILE A 354 5.48 -25.67 -48.00
C ILE A 354 3.97 -25.79 -47.75
N GLU A 355 3.53 -26.90 -47.16
CA GLU A 355 2.12 -27.12 -46.79
C GLU A 355 1.63 -26.09 -45.76
N ALA A 356 2.47 -25.74 -44.78
CA ALA A 356 2.15 -24.69 -43.81
C ALA A 356 2.02 -23.29 -44.43
N VAL A 357 2.74 -23.00 -45.53
CA VAL A 357 2.55 -21.73 -46.25
C VAL A 357 1.28 -21.77 -47.08
N ALA A 358 0.96 -22.89 -47.73
CA ALA A 358 -0.28 -23.04 -48.50
C ALA A 358 -1.52 -22.87 -47.59
N HIS A 359 -1.52 -23.49 -46.41
CA HIS A 359 -2.59 -23.35 -45.44
C HIS A 359 -2.76 -21.91 -44.90
N LEU A 360 -1.69 -21.12 -44.81
CA LEU A 360 -1.81 -19.69 -44.46
C LEU A 360 -2.41 -18.85 -45.60
N ASP A 361 -2.14 -19.22 -46.84
CA ASP A 361 -2.71 -18.56 -48.00
C ASP A 361 -4.23 -18.85 -48.05
N ASP A 362 -4.67 -20.09 -47.76
CA ASP A 362 -6.08 -20.47 -47.65
C ASP A 362 -6.82 -19.69 -46.54
N LEU A 363 -6.24 -19.59 -45.34
CA LEU A 363 -6.84 -18.85 -44.22
C LEU A 363 -6.97 -17.33 -44.47
N LEU A 364 -6.12 -16.76 -45.33
CA LEU A 364 -6.25 -15.36 -45.73
C LEU A 364 -7.38 -15.19 -46.77
N GLU A 365 -7.51 -16.12 -47.71
CA GLU A 365 -8.60 -16.10 -48.70
C GLU A 365 -9.97 -16.29 -48.04
N GLU A 366 -10.05 -17.09 -46.98
CA GLU A 366 -11.27 -17.30 -46.18
C GLU A 366 -11.59 -16.14 -45.22
N GLY A 367 -10.69 -15.16 -45.08
CA GLY A 367 -10.87 -13.98 -44.22
C GLY A 367 -10.74 -14.26 -42.72
N GLU A 368 -10.31 -15.47 -42.34
CA GLU A 368 -10.12 -15.89 -40.95
C GLU A 368 -8.82 -15.32 -40.33
N MET A 369 -7.98 -14.66 -41.13
CA MET A 369 -6.72 -14.05 -40.69
C MET A 369 -6.55 -12.62 -41.18
N GLY A 370 -6.12 -11.72 -40.29
CA GLY A 370 -5.78 -10.34 -40.63
C GLY A 370 -4.51 -10.26 -41.48
N ARG A 371 -4.50 -9.33 -42.47
CA ARG A 371 -3.40 -9.20 -43.46
C ARG A 371 -2.02 -8.99 -42.84
N ASP A 372 -1.92 -8.22 -41.76
CA ASP A 372 -0.65 -7.94 -41.08
C ASP A 372 -0.13 -9.18 -40.33
N GLU A 373 -1.03 -9.97 -39.74
CA GLU A 373 -0.69 -11.24 -39.09
C GLU A 373 -0.24 -12.29 -40.11
N TYR A 374 -0.94 -12.38 -41.25
CA TYR A 374 -0.55 -13.22 -42.38
C TYR A 374 0.85 -12.89 -42.89
N LEU A 375 1.15 -11.61 -43.14
CA LEU A 375 2.46 -11.18 -43.64
C LEU A 375 3.59 -11.52 -42.65
N GLY A 376 3.35 -11.37 -41.34
CA GLY A 376 4.29 -11.73 -40.29
C GLY A 376 4.59 -13.23 -40.25
N ARG A 377 3.54 -14.06 -40.21
CA ARG A 377 3.68 -15.53 -40.13
C ARG A 377 4.29 -16.12 -41.40
N ARG A 378 3.89 -15.63 -42.58
CA ARG A 378 4.44 -16.07 -43.87
C ARG A 378 5.92 -15.72 -44.03
N ALA A 379 6.35 -14.56 -43.54
CA ALA A 379 7.76 -14.18 -43.55
C ALA A 379 8.63 -15.11 -42.68
N GLN A 380 8.12 -15.53 -41.52
CA GLN A 380 8.82 -16.48 -40.64
C GLN A 380 8.94 -17.87 -41.28
N LEU A 381 7.86 -18.40 -41.84
CA LEU A 381 7.88 -19.70 -42.53
C LEU A 381 8.81 -19.68 -43.75
N LYS A 382 8.81 -18.61 -44.55
CA LYS A 382 9.75 -18.46 -45.67
C LYS A 382 11.22 -18.45 -45.21
N ARG A 383 11.53 -17.84 -44.07
CA ARG A 383 12.90 -17.86 -43.50
C ARG A 383 13.30 -19.27 -43.07
N LEU A 384 12.40 -20.02 -42.45
CA LEU A 384 12.64 -21.42 -42.08
C LEU A 384 12.83 -22.31 -43.32
N LEU A 385 12.04 -22.09 -44.37
CA LEU A 385 12.17 -22.76 -45.66
C LEU A 385 13.53 -22.47 -46.32
N LEU A 386 13.99 -21.23 -46.23
CA LEU A 386 15.30 -20.82 -46.75
C LEU A 386 16.46 -21.44 -45.95
N GLN A 387 16.37 -21.46 -44.63
CA GLN A 387 17.37 -22.08 -43.76
C GLN A 387 17.45 -23.60 -43.99
N ASN A 388 16.30 -24.26 -44.11
CA ASN A 388 16.25 -25.69 -44.40
C ASN A 388 16.85 -26.00 -45.78
N ALA A 389 16.55 -25.20 -46.80
CA ALA A 389 17.15 -25.34 -48.13
C ALA A 389 18.67 -25.09 -48.15
N LEU A 390 19.18 -24.17 -47.32
CA LEU A 390 20.61 -23.90 -47.18
C LEU A 390 21.34 -25.04 -46.45
N GLN A 391 20.72 -25.63 -45.42
CA GLN A 391 21.25 -26.79 -44.71
C GLN A 391 21.27 -28.04 -45.60
N GLU A 392 20.23 -28.27 -46.40
CA GLU A 392 20.21 -29.37 -47.39
C GLU A 392 21.35 -29.23 -48.41
N LYS A 393 21.66 -27.99 -48.84
CA LYS A 393 22.75 -27.71 -49.78
C LYS A 393 24.14 -27.93 -49.16
N GLN A 394 24.35 -27.51 -47.91
CA GLN A 394 25.60 -27.75 -47.17
C GLN A 394 25.86 -29.24 -46.92
N HIS A 395 24.83 -30.01 -46.56
CA HIS A 395 24.93 -31.47 -46.41
C HIS A 395 25.15 -32.21 -47.74
N HIS A 396 24.91 -31.58 -48.88
CA HIS A 396 25.17 -32.14 -50.20
C HIS A 396 26.59 -31.79 -50.70
N ASP A 397 27.13 -30.62 -50.35
CA ASP A 397 28.50 -30.20 -50.69
C ASP A 397 29.57 -30.91 -49.82
N ASP A 398 29.30 -31.17 -48.52
CA ASP A 398 30.23 -31.90 -47.64
C ASP A 398 30.38 -33.38 -48.05
N ARG A 399 29.30 -34.01 -48.52
CA ARG A 399 29.34 -35.38 -49.06
C ARG A 399 30.06 -35.49 -50.41
N GLY A 400 30.23 -34.38 -51.13
CA GLY A 400 31.01 -34.31 -52.36
C GLY A 400 32.52 -34.20 -52.13
N ARG A 401 32.95 -33.60 -51.00
CA ARG A 401 34.37 -33.44 -50.64
C ARG A 401 35.00 -34.68 -50.00
N GLU A 402 34.22 -35.55 -49.38
CA GLU A 402 34.73 -36.84 -48.83
C GLU A 402 34.96 -37.92 -49.90
N LYS A 403 34.65 -37.66 -51.18
CA LYS A 403 34.83 -38.61 -52.29
C LYS A 403 35.85 -38.18 -53.35
N SER A 404 36.66 -37.15 -53.09
CA SER A 404 37.75 -36.74 -53.98
C SER A 404 39.12 -37.00 -53.40
#